data_AF-A0A2N0B9X5-F1
#
_entry.id   AF-A0A2N0B9X5-F1
#
_cell.length_a   1.000
_cell.length_b   1.000
_cell.length_c   1.000
_cell.angle_alpha   90.00
_cell.angle_beta   90.00
_cell.angle_gamma   90.00
#
_symmetry.space_group_name_H-M   'P 1'
#
loop_
_entity.id
_entity.type
_entity.pdbx_description
1 polymer ?
#
loop_
_entity_poly.entity_id
_entity_poly.type
_entity_poly.pdbx_seq_one_letter_code
_entity_poly.pdbx_strand_id
1 'polypeptide(L)'
;MDKMGKRGTLLSLFFDKKGTFFWNGTLCLLSGSGIYFSLGEFSAPTPVLYILILCFFFPFSFLLISVLYLVLISESKGIGDFEETENSASERSFLGSRIYNLRMTPHFLFNSLMTLRIYMEGERADAIDYLDSLSNMLRYSFRFVDRERVSISEELDFTLSYFDLIKEKAKGPFRILLKKGEELELGEVFIPPFLIQTLVENSIKHAVLKSDSTVTIEILIQKPSSDRIRIIVQDDGPGAKIAGTFSSGTFFYLRRRLNEICSQSDLKIQSSPGEGFKTEISFHNSHSTQERKKSPFSGKEISF
;
A
#
# COMPACT_ATOMS: atom_id res chain seq x y z
N MET A 1 -27.82 38.04 -10.83
CA MET A 1 -28.44 37.05 -9.92
C MET A 1 -27.31 36.18 -9.39
N ASP A 2 -26.35 36.74 -8.67
CA ASP A 2 -26.34 37.07 -7.23
C ASP A 2 -26.48 35.84 -6.31
N LYS A 3 -25.32 35.28 -5.95
CA LYS A 3 -25.05 34.42 -4.79
C LYS A 3 -23.52 34.31 -4.64
N MET A 4 -22.88 35.33 -4.10
CA MET A 4 -21.56 35.18 -3.48
C MET A 4 -21.63 35.69 -2.05
N GLY A 5 -21.66 34.72 -1.14
CA GLY A 5 -21.70 34.93 0.29
C GLY A 5 -20.50 35.74 0.76
N LYS A 6 -20.83 36.67 1.68
CA LYS A 6 -19.95 37.41 2.57
C LYS A 6 -18.76 36.58 3.03
N ARG A 7 -17.61 36.69 2.35
CA ARG A 7 -16.30 36.51 2.97
C ARG A 7 -15.90 37.87 3.52
N GLY A 8 -16.17 38.09 4.80
CA GLY A 8 -15.61 39.23 5.55
C GLY A 8 -14.11 39.00 5.71
N THR A 9 -13.34 39.43 4.71
CA THR A 9 -11.88 39.38 4.74
C THR A 9 -11.40 40.29 5.88
N LEU A 10 -10.44 39.83 6.69
CA LEU A 10 -9.79 40.62 7.77
C LEU A 10 -9.37 42.04 7.33
N LEU A 11 -9.17 42.25 6.03
CA LEU A 11 -8.95 43.56 5.40
C LEU A 11 -10.07 44.59 5.64
N SER A 12 -11.34 44.20 5.81
CA SER A 12 -12.43 45.15 6.06
C SER A 12 -12.40 45.76 7.46
N LEU A 13 -11.58 45.23 8.38
CA LEU A 13 -11.31 45.85 9.67
C LEU A 13 -10.32 47.02 9.58
N PHE A 14 -9.57 47.15 8.48
CA PHE A 14 -8.48 48.12 8.34
C PHE A 14 -8.74 49.24 7.33
N PHE A 15 -9.84 49.19 6.57
CA PHE A 15 -10.14 50.14 5.49
C PHE A 15 -11.64 50.52 5.44
N ASP A 16 -11.93 51.81 5.33
CA ASP A 16 -13.29 52.30 4.99
C ASP A 16 -13.56 52.17 3.47
N LYS A 17 -14.84 52.25 3.06
CA LYS A 17 -15.34 52.17 1.68
C LYS A 17 -14.70 53.15 0.69
N LYS A 18 -13.88 54.10 1.15
CA LYS A 18 -13.09 55.04 0.34
C LYS A 18 -11.60 54.68 0.19
N GLY A 19 -11.13 53.56 0.77
CA GLY A 19 -9.78 53.04 0.58
C GLY A 19 -8.68 53.69 1.44
N THR A 20 -9.02 54.55 2.38
CA THR A 20 -8.08 55.14 3.34
C THR A 20 -7.74 54.16 4.48
N PHE A 21 -6.46 53.83 4.64
CA PHE A 21 -5.92 52.90 5.63
C PHE A 21 -6.05 53.47 7.06
N PHE A 22 -6.70 52.74 7.97
CA PHE A 22 -6.90 53.16 9.35
C PHE A 22 -5.68 52.79 10.21
N TRP A 23 -4.64 53.63 10.23
CA TRP A 23 -3.41 53.36 11.00
C TRP A 23 -3.53 53.71 12.51
N ASN A 24 -4.51 54.54 12.88
CA ASN A 24 -4.54 55.15 14.22
C ASN A 24 -5.17 54.28 15.33
N GLY A 25 -6.00 53.29 14.99
CA GLY A 25 -6.76 52.52 16.00
C GLY A 25 -5.96 51.38 16.65
N THR A 26 -5.28 50.58 15.83
CA THR A 26 -4.61 49.36 16.29
C THR A 26 -3.33 49.65 17.08
N LEU A 27 -2.57 50.68 16.69
CA LEU A 27 -1.41 51.12 17.47
C LEU A 27 -1.83 51.79 18.79
N CYS A 28 -2.94 52.56 18.80
CA CYS A 28 -3.49 53.17 20.03
C CYS A 28 -4.04 52.15 21.04
N LEU A 29 -4.53 51.00 20.55
CA LEU A 29 -5.01 49.91 21.41
C LEU A 29 -3.86 49.08 21.98
N LEU A 30 -2.77 48.90 21.22
CA LEU A 30 -1.56 48.21 21.69
C LEU A 30 -0.68 49.08 22.60
N SER A 31 -0.70 50.41 22.44
CA SER A 31 0.04 51.35 23.28
C SER A 31 -0.74 51.83 24.51
N GLY A 32 -2.02 51.45 24.66
CA GLY A 32 -2.88 51.96 25.73
C GLY A 32 -3.26 53.45 25.62
N SER A 33 -2.84 54.16 24.58
CA SER A 33 -3.13 55.59 24.40
C SER A 33 -4.60 55.87 24.05
N GLY A 34 -5.33 54.88 23.54
CA GLY A 34 -6.77 55.02 23.22
C GLY A 34 -7.67 55.24 24.45
N ILE A 35 -7.26 54.77 25.63
CA ILE A 35 -8.03 54.95 26.87
C ILE A 35 -7.92 56.40 27.37
N TYR A 36 -6.77 57.06 27.13
CA TYR A 36 -6.53 58.44 27.57
C TYR A 36 -7.30 59.49 26.75
N PHE A 37 -7.58 59.23 25.47
CA PHE A 37 -8.29 60.17 24.61
C PHE A 37 -9.80 60.24 24.92
N SER A 38 -10.38 59.22 25.58
CA SER A 38 -11.82 59.15 25.86
C SER A 38 -12.23 59.71 27.23
N LEU A 39 -11.28 59.99 28.12
CA LEU A 39 -11.52 60.62 29.43
C LEU A 39 -11.10 62.09 29.34
N GLY A 40 -12.01 62.92 28.80
CA GLY A 40 -11.76 64.27 28.29
C GLY A 40 -11.31 65.37 29.26
N GLU A 41 -10.55 65.09 30.31
CA GLU A 41 -9.99 66.11 31.22
C GLU A 41 -8.63 65.70 31.80
N PHE A 42 -7.57 65.64 30.99
CA PHE A 42 -6.20 65.70 31.51
C PHE A 42 -5.31 66.46 30.54
N SER A 43 -4.62 67.49 31.03
CA SER A 43 -3.54 68.18 30.33
C SER A 43 -2.53 67.16 29.82
N ALA A 44 -2.10 67.30 28.56
CA ALA A 44 -1.35 66.30 27.82
C ALA A 44 -0.30 65.59 28.70
N PRO A 45 -0.27 64.25 28.74
CA PRO A 45 0.69 63.54 29.56
C PRO A 45 2.10 63.98 29.19
N THR A 46 2.95 64.20 30.20
CA THR A 46 4.34 64.58 29.97
C THR A 46 5.02 63.55 29.07
N PRO A 47 5.96 63.94 28.18
CA PRO A 47 6.65 63.01 27.27
C PRO A 47 7.28 61.81 27.99
N VAL A 48 7.55 61.94 29.29
CA VAL A 48 8.01 60.89 30.18
C VAL A 48 7.03 59.71 30.29
N LEU A 49 5.72 59.97 30.38
CA LEU A 49 4.73 58.89 30.51
C LEU A 49 4.65 58.04 29.23
N TYR A 50 4.77 58.67 28.05
CA TYR A 50 4.77 57.97 26.77
C TYR A 50 6.00 57.06 26.62
N ILE A 51 7.17 57.55 27.05
CA ILE A 51 8.41 56.75 27.06
C ILE A 51 8.26 55.55 27.99
N LEU A 52 7.68 55.72 29.18
CA LEU A 52 7.47 54.61 30.13
C LEU A 52 6.54 53.53 29.57
N ILE A 53 5.45 53.92 28.90
CA ILE A 53 4.52 53.01 28.25
C ILE A 53 5.22 52.24 27.13
N LEU A 54 5.96 52.92 26.25
CA LEU A 54 6.72 52.26 25.18
C LEU A 54 7.76 51.28 25.73
N CYS A 55 8.53 51.69 26.75
CA CYS A 55 9.50 50.82 27.40
C CYS A 55 8.84 49.59 28.05
N PHE A 56 7.61 49.71 28.53
CA PHE A 56 6.88 48.60 29.11
C PHE A 56 6.35 47.62 28.05
N PHE A 57 5.70 48.10 26.98
CA PHE A 57 5.04 47.23 25.98
C PHE A 57 6.00 46.66 24.91
N PHE A 58 7.09 47.36 24.60
CA PHE A 58 8.07 46.92 23.61
C PHE A 58 8.62 45.50 23.85
N PRO A 59 9.11 45.12 25.05
CA PRO A 59 9.61 43.77 25.30
C PRO A 59 8.52 42.68 25.16
N PHE A 60 7.27 42.99 25.55
CA PHE A 60 6.16 42.04 25.39
C PHE A 60 5.81 41.81 23.92
N SER A 61 5.88 42.85 23.08
CA SER A 61 5.65 42.70 21.65
C SER A 61 6.70 41.79 21.00
N PHE A 62 7.97 41.92 21.40
CA PHE A 62 9.05 41.07 20.91
C PHE A 62 8.92 39.62 21.39
N LEU A 63 8.52 39.43 22.66
CA LEU A 63 8.22 38.11 23.22
C LEU A 63 7.08 37.43 22.43
N LEU A 64 5.98 38.16 22.17
CA LEU A 64 4.84 37.65 21.41
C LEU A 64 5.24 37.21 20.00
N ILE A 65 6.00 38.05 19.29
CA ILE A 65 6.49 37.74 17.93
C ILE A 65 7.42 36.51 17.96
N SER A 66 8.31 36.43 18.95
CA SER A 66 9.23 35.28 19.11
C SER A 66 8.46 33.97 19.34
N VAL A 67 7.43 33.99 20.20
CA VAL A 67 6.57 32.82 20.43
C VAL A 67 5.82 32.41 19.17
N LEU A 68 5.22 33.37 18.45
CA LEU A 68 4.53 33.10 17.18
C LEU A 68 5.48 32.50 16.13
N TYR A 69 6.70 33.02 16.04
CA TYR A 69 7.73 32.51 15.13
C TYR A 69 8.14 31.07 15.48
N LEU A 70 8.31 30.75 16.77
CA LEU A 70 8.62 29.39 17.22
C LEU A 70 7.49 28.41 16.92
N VAL A 71 6.22 28.82 17.09
CA VAL A 71 5.06 27.99 16.78
C VAL A 71 5.02 27.66 15.29
N LEU A 72 5.22 28.64 14.40
CA LEU A 72 5.25 28.42 12.95
C LEU A 72 6.37 27.45 12.52
N ILE A 73 7.54 27.55 13.14
CA ILE A 73 8.64 26.60 12.87
C ILE A 73 8.31 25.22 13.41
N SER A 74 7.66 25.12 14.57
CA SER A 74 7.28 23.83 15.15
C SER A 74 6.27 23.08 14.29
N GLU A 75 5.28 23.78 13.72
CA GLU A 75 4.34 23.19 12.78
C GLU A 75 5.03 22.79 11.47
N SER A 76 5.89 23.65 10.91
CA SER A 76 6.62 23.34 9.69
C SER A 76 7.57 22.13 9.83
N LYS A 77 8.21 21.96 10.99
CA LYS A 77 9.06 20.79 11.29
C LYS A 77 8.23 19.54 11.54
N GLY A 78 7.12 19.66 12.26
CA GLY A 78 6.21 18.55 12.53
C GLY A 78 5.60 17.97 11.24
N ILE A 79 5.30 18.82 10.26
CA ILE A 79 4.78 18.37 8.94
C ILE A 79 5.88 17.64 8.15
N GLY A 80 7.10 18.17 8.12
CA GLY A 80 8.23 17.55 7.40
C GLY A 80 8.61 16.18 7.96
N ASP A 81 8.75 16.07 9.29
CA ASP A 81 9.10 14.79 9.94
C ASP A 81 7.99 13.74 9.77
N PHE A 82 6.73 14.17 9.76
CA PHE A 82 5.58 13.27 9.54
C PHE A 82 5.52 12.79 8.07
N GLU A 83 5.70 13.68 7.10
CA GLU A 83 5.75 13.30 5.68
C GLU A 83 6.96 12.41 5.35
N GLU A 84 8.13 12.67 5.93
CA GLU A 84 9.34 11.87 5.71
C GLU A 84 9.23 10.46 6.31
N THR A 85 8.64 10.35 7.50
CA THR A 85 8.39 9.04 8.13
C THR A 85 7.33 8.23 7.40
N GLU A 86 6.25 8.88 6.91
CA GLU A 86 5.20 8.23 6.13
C GLU A 86 5.72 7.78 4.75
N ASN A 87 6.51 8.62 4.06
CA ASN A 87 7.16 8.27 2.81
C ASN A 87 8.16 7.12 2.99
N SER A 88 8.98 7.17 4.03
CA SER A 88 9.96 6.11 4.34
C SER A 88 9.27 4.78 4.68
N ALA A 89 8.18 4.81 5.43
CA ALA A 89 7.41 3.61 5.76
C ALA A 89 6.71 3.02 4.52
N SER A 90 6.21 3.90 3.65
CA SER A 90 5.60 3.51 2.38
C SER A 90 6.63 2.92 1.42
N GLU A 91 7.80 3.53 1.29
CA GLU A 91 8.88 3.03 0.46
C GLU A 91 9.41 1.68 0.95
N ARG A 92 9.65 1.52 2.25
CA ARG A 92 10.07 0.24 2.84
C ARG A 92 9.07 -0.88 2.58
N SER A 93 7.79 -0.56 2.68
CA SER A 93 6.72 -1.53 2.47
C SER A 93 6.53 -1.85 0.98
N PHE A 94 6.70 -0.87 0.09
CA PHE A 94 6.72 -1.05 -1.35
C PHE A 94 7.89 -1.96 -1.78
N LEU A 95 9.11 -1.64 -1.33
CA LEU A 95 10.28 -2.48 -1.54
C LEU A 95 10.10 -3.88 -0.95
N GLY A 96 9.51 -3.97 0.25
CA GLY A 96 9.17 -5.25 0.88
C GLY A 96 8.23 -6.09 0.02
N SER A 97 7.20 -5.48 -0.58
CA SER A 97 6.27 -6.17 -1.48
C SER A 97 6.99 -6.65 -2.76
N ARG A 98 7.89 -5.83 -3.31
CA ARG A 98 8.63 -6.17 -4.54
C ARG A 98 9.64 -7.29 -4.30
N ILE A 99 10.38 -7.22 -3.19
CA ILE A 99 11.31 -8.25 -2.75
C ILE A 99 10.57 -9.55 -2.40
N TYR A 100 9.39 -9.47 -1.79
CA TYR A 100 8.60 -10.66 -1.45
C TYR A 100 8.24 -11.49 -2.70
N ASN A 101 7.92 -10.83 -3.82
CA ASN A 101 7.60 -11.50 -5.08
C ASN A 101 8.84 -11.97 -5.86
N LEU A 102 10.01 -11.35 -5.65
CA LEU A 102 11.29 -11.83 -6.19
C LEU A 102 11.79 -13.10 -5.50
N ARG A 103 11.18 -13.50 -4.38
CA ARG A 103 11.47 -14.77 -3.71
C ARG A 103 10.74 -15.91 -4.41
N MET A 104 11.24 -16.33 -5.57
CA MET A 104 11.47 -17.78 -5.69
C MET A 104 12.26 -18.15 -4.44
N THR A 105 11.63 -18.83 -3.46
CA THR A 105 12.32 -19.02 -2.18
C THR A 105 13.66 -19.69 -2.51
N PRO A 106 14.81 -19.11 -2.13
CA PRO A 106 16.12 -19.72 -2.44
C PRO A 106 16.17 -21.18 -1.95
N HIS A 107 15.40 -21.46 -0.90
CA HIS A 107 15.09 -22.79 -0.40
C HIS A 107 14.30 -23.68 -1.38
N PHE A 108 13.27 -23.19 -2.08
CA PHE A 108 12.61 -23.95 -3.15
C PHE A 108 13.57 -24.25 -4.30
N LEU A 109 14.41 -23.30 -4.71
CA LEU A 109 15.41 -23.53 -5.76
C LEU A 109 16.41 -24.60 -5.32
N PHE A 110 16.97 -24.47 -4.11
CA PHE A 110 17.91 -25.44 -3.55
C PHE A 110 17.28 -26.83 -3.39
N ASN A 111 16.05 -26.91 -2.89
CA ASN A 111 15.34 -28.17 -2.74
C ASN A 111 15.00 -28.80 -4.09
N SER A 112 14.69 -28.00 -5.10
CA SER A 112 14.44 -28.51 -6.45
C SER A 112 15.73 -29.03 -7.10
N LEU A 113 16.86 -28.36 -6.87
CA LEU A 113 18.18 -28.87 -7.29
C LEU A 113 18.58 -30.15 -6.54
N MET A 114 18.23 -30.29 -5.26
CA MET A 114 18.45 -31.55 -4.52
C MET A 114 17.55 -32.67 -5.03
N THR A 115 16.28 -32.40 -5.34
CA THR A 115 15.38 -33.37 -5.98
C THR A 115 15.92 -33.81 -7.35
N LEU A 116 16.41 -32.87 -8.17
CA LEU A 116 17.06 -33.19 -9.44
C LEU A 116 18.29 -34.09 -9.24
N ARG A 117 19.14 -33.80 -8.24
CA ARG A 117 20.30 -34.64 -7.91
C ARG A 117 19.89 -36.08 -7.60
N ILE A 118 18.79 -36.27 -6.86
CA ILE A 118 18.24 -37.60 -6.55
C ILE A 118 17.76 -38.31 -7.83
N TYR A 119 17.05 -37.62 -8.73
CA TYR A 119 16.64 -38.21 -10.01
C TYR A 119 17.82 -38.56 -10.92
N MET A 120 18.90 -37.76 -10.90
CA MET A 120 20.12 -38.11 -11.63
C MET A 120 20.82 -39.36 -11.08
N GLU A 121 20.54 -39.75 -9.83
CA GLU A 121 20.98 -41.03 -9.23
C GLU A 121 20.03 -42.19 -9.56
N GLY A 122 18.85 -41.92 -10.14
CA GLY A 122 17.81 -42.88 -10.54
C GLY A 122 17.61 -42.98 -12.06
N GLU A 123 16.36 -42.97 -12.54
CA GLU A 123 16.05 -43.03 -13.97
C GLU A 123 16.30 -41.70 -14.68
N ARG A 124 17.05 -41.76 -15.80
CA ARG A 124 17.45 -40.56 -16.55
C ARG A 124 16.27 -39.81 -17.17
N ALA A 125 15.17 -40.48 -17.49
CA ALA A 125 13.98 -39.87 -18.07
C ALA A 125 13.30 -38.93 -17.05
N ASP A 126 13.07 -39.40 -15.83
CA ASP A 126 12.46 -38.62 -14.76
C ASP A 126 13.29 -37.37 -14.41
N ALA A 127 14.62 -37.48 -14.45
CA ALA A 127 15.52 -36.35 -14.24
C ALA A 127 15.38 -35.27 -15.32
N ILE A 128 15.19 -35.68 -16.58
CA ILE A 128 15.02 -34.76 -17.71
C ILE A 128 13.65 -34.06 -17.62
N ASP A 129 12.59 -34.81 -17.36
CA ASP A 129 11.23 -34.25 -17.21
C ASP A 129 11.14 -33.28 -16.03
N TYR A 130 11.80 -33.60 -14.92
CA TYR A 130 11.90 -32.72 -13.76
C TYR A 130 12.70 -31.44 -14.07
N LEU A 131 13.82 -31.57 -14.79
CA LEU A 131 14.64 -30.43 -15.20
C LEU A 131 13.90 -29.50 -16.16
N ASP A 132 13.13 -30.05 -17.09
CA ASP A 132 12.31 -29.26 -18.03
C ASP A 132 11.19 -28.52 -17.30
N SER A 133 10.52 -29.18 -16.34
CA SER A 133 9.50 -28.56 -15.48
C SER A 133 10.08 -27.41 -14.64
N LEU A 134 11.25 -27.63 -14.02
CA LEU A 134 11.96 -26.60 -13.26
C LEU A 134 12.39 -25.43 -14.14
N SER A 135 12.93 -25.71 -15.32
CA SER A 135 13.37 -24.70 -16.29
C SER A 135 12.21 -23.86 -16.82
N ASN A 136 11.05 -24.49 -17.06
CA ASN A 136 9.83 -23.81 -17.47
C ASN A 136 9.32 -22.91 -16.35
N MET A 137 9.25 -23.40 -15.12
CA MET A 137 8.86 -22.60 -13.97
C MET A 137 9.77 -21.37 -13.77
N LEU A 138 11.10 -21.53 -13.91
CA LEU A 138 12.04 -20.42 -13.84
C LEU A 138 11.81 -19.40 -14.97
N ARG A 139 11.64 -19.86 -16.21
CA ARG A 139 11.30 -18.99 -17.36
C ARG A 139 10.03 -18.18 -17.11
N TYR A 140 8.98 -18.83 -16.61
CA TYR A 140 7.72 -18.15 -16.31
C TYR A 140 7.87 -17.12 -15.19
N SER A 141 8.62 -17.43 -14.13
CA SER A 141 8.91 -16.47 -13.06
C SER A 141 9.59 -15.22 -13.61
N PHE A 142 10.62 -15.36 -14.45
CA PHE A 142 11.28 -14.20 -15.07
C PHE A 142 10.37 -13.39 -16.00
N ARG A 143 9.44 -14.03 -16.72
CA ARG A 143 8.47 -13.33 -17.60
C ARG A 143 7.51 -12.42 -16.83
N PHE A 144 7.25 -12.71 -15.56
CA PHE A 144 6.25 -12.01 -14.76
C PHE A 144 6.86 -10.98 -13.79
N VAL A 145 8.16 -11.05 -13.49
CA VAL A 145 8.86 -10.13 -12.57
C VAL A 145 8.76 -8.66 -13.01
N ASP A 146 8.82 -8.38 -14.31
CA ASP A 146 8.78 -7.01 -14.84
C ASP A 146 7.38 -6.56 -15.29
N ARG A 147 6.37 -7.42 -15.19
CA ARG A 147 5.00 -7.09 -15.58
C ARG A 147 4.22 -6.55 -14.39
N GLU A 148 3.54 -5.44 -14.60
CA GLU A 148 2.64 -4.86 -13.58
C GLU A 148 1.34 -5.69 -13.44
N ARG A 149 0.86 -6.25 -14.56
CA ARG A 149 -0.34 -7.08 -14.64
C ARG A 149 -0.16 -8.25 -15.62
N VAL A 150 -0.83 -9.37 -15.35
CA VAL A 150 -0.92 -10.57 -16.20
C VAL A 150 -2.37 -11.04 -16.27
N SER A 151 -2.74 -11.76 -17.33
CA SER A 151 -4.08 -12.35 -17.38
C SER A 151 -4.24 -13.45 -16.33
N ILE A 152 -5.47 -13.70 -15.86
CA ILE A 152 -5.74 -14.82 -14.96
C ILE A 152 -5.36 -16.15 -15.61
N SER A 153 -5.55 -16.28 -16.93
CA SER A 153 -5.13 -17.47 -17.67
C SER A 153 -3.62 -17.72 -17.56
N GLU A 154 -2.79 -16.71 -17.83
CA GLU A 154 -1.32 -16.82 -17.72
C GLU A 154 -0.88 -17.17 -16.29
N GLU A 155 -1.53 -16.59 -15.29
CA GLU A 155 -1.24 -16.85 -13.88
C GLU A 155 -1.61 -18.29 -13.46
N LEU A 156 -2.74 -18.82 -13.97
CA LEU A 156 -3.16 -20.19 -13.72
C LEU A 156 -2.24 -21.21 -14.38
N ASP A 157 -1.82 -20.97 -15.62
CA ASP A 157 -0.87 -21.86 -16.33
C ASP A 157 0.45 -21.99 -15.54
N PHE A 158 0.94 -20.87 -15.01
CA PHE A 158 2.11 -20.86 -14.13
C PHE A 158 1.86 -21.60 -12.81
N THR A 159 0.70 -21.37 -12.19
CA THR A 159 0.32 -22.02 -10.92
C THR A 159 0.19 -23.53 -11.07
N LEU A 160 -0.36 -24.02 -12.19
CA LEU A 160 -0.47 -25.44 -12.50
C LEU A 160 0.90 -26.07 -12.77
N SER A 161 1.79 -25.37 -13.48
CA SER A 161 3.18 -25.82 -13.68
C SER A 161 3.92 -25.97 -12.34
N TYR A 162 3.71 -25.03 -11.41
CA TYR A 162 4.25 -25.12 -10.05
C TYR A 162 3.65 -26.30 -9.27
N PHE A 163 2.34 -26.52 -9.40
CA PHE A 163 1.65 -27.64 -8.77
C PHE A 163 2.22 -29.00 -9.18
N ASP A 164 2.48 -29.18 -10.48
CA ASP A 164 3.08 -30.42 -11.00
C ASP A 164 4.46 -30.69 -10.41
N LEU A 165 5.30 -29.66 -10.25
CA LEU A 165 6.63 -29.80 -9.65
C LEU A 165 6.57 -30.18 -8.16
N ILE A 166 5.53 -29.75 -7.44
CA ILE A 166 5.33 -30.08 -6.03
C ILE A 166 4.79 -31.50 -5.81
N LYS A 167 4.20 -32.15 -6.82
CA LYS A 167 3.63 -33.50 -6.67
C LYS A 167 4.61 -34.48 -6.07
N GLU A 168 5.87 -34.42 -6.51
CA GLU A 168 6.97 -35.26 -6.04
C GLU A 168 7.38 -35.03 -4.59
N LYS A 169 6.98 -33.91 -3.98
CA LYS A 169 7.31 -33.51 -2.60
C LYS A 169 6.17 -33.74 -1.62
N ALA A 170 4.96 -34.01 -2.10
CA ALA A 170 3.81 -34.22 -1.24
C ALA A 170 3.87 -35.60 -0.59
N LYS A 171 3.44 -35.68 0.68
CA LYS A 171 3.38 -36.96 1.42
C LYS A 171 2.16 -37.79 1.08
N GLY A 172 1.05 -37.11 0.77
CA GLY A 172 -0.22 -37.69 0.38
C GLY A 172 -0.71 -37.15 -0.97
N PRO A 173 -1.75 -37.76 -1.54
CA PRO A 173 -2.37 -37.29 -2.77
C PRO A 173 -2.98 -35.90 -2.56
N PHE A 174 -2.97 -35.06 -3.58
CA PHE A 174 -3.62 -33.76 -3.53
C PHE A 174 -4.04 -33.33 -4.94
N ARG A 175 -5.04 -32.45 -5.03
CA ARG A 175 -5.63 -32.03 -6.31
C ARG A 175 -6.05 -30.57 -6.28
N ILE A 176 -6.07 -29.94 -7.45
CA ILE A 176 -6.69 -28.64 -7.66
C ILE A 176 -8.06 -28.82 -8.31
N LEU A 177 -9.07 -28.13 -7.78
CA LEU A 177 -10.38 -27.98 -8.38
C LEU A 177 -10.56 -26.53 -8.84
N LEU A 178 -10.49 -26.29 -10.14
CA LEU A 178 -10.75 -24.98 -10.73
C LEU A 178 -12.22 -24.84 -11.09
N LYS A 179 -12.88 -23.80 -10.56
CA LYS A 179 -14.25 -23.39 -10.91
C LYS A 179 -14.22 -21.95 -11.42
N LYS A 180 -14.86 -21.71 -12.56
CA LYS A 180 -15.07 -20.35 -13.09
C LYS A 180 -16.56 -20.09 -13.35
N GLY A 181 -16.95 -18.82 -13.30
CA GLY A 181 -18.26 -18.40 -13.83
C GLY A 181 -18.36 -18.69 -15.32
N GLU A 182 -19.55 -19.05 -15.80
CA GLU A 182 -19.78 -19.45 -17.20
C GLU A 182 -19.33 -18.36 -18.18
N GLU A 183 -19.78 -17.12 -17.96
CA GLU A 183 -19.48 -15.95 -18.80
C GLU A 183 -18.09 -15.32 -18.55
N LEU A 184 -17.26 -15.95 -17.71
CA LEU A 184 -15.96 -15.39 -17.36
C LEU A 184 -14.86 -15.85 -18.33
N GLU A 185 -14.35 -14.90 -19.11
CA GLU A 185 -13.14 -15.08 -19.93
C GLU A 185 -11.88 -14.75 -19.12
N LEU A 186 -11.14 -15.79 -18.71
CA LEU A 186 -9.96 -15.66 -17.86
C LEU A 186 -8.79 -14.93 -18.54
N GLY A 187 -8.76 -14.90 -19.88
CA GLY A 187 -7.76 -14.17 -20.66
C GLY A 187 -7.99 -12.65 -20.68
N GLU A 188 -9.20 -12.18 -20.36
CA GLU A 188 -9.57 -10.76 -20.42
C GLU A 188 -9.52 -10.05 -19.06
N VAL A 189 -9.30 -10.81 -17.99
CA VAL A 189 -9.18 -10.29 -16.63
C VAL A 189 -7.72 -10.24 -16.24
N PHE A 190 -7.25 -9.06 -15.84
CA PHE A 190 -5.86 -8.82 -15.49
C PHE A 190 -5.70 -8.66 -13.98
N ILE A 191 -4.68 -9.32 -13.44
CA ILE A 191 -4.33 -9.32 -12.02
C ILE A 191 -2.85 -9.03 -11.82
N PRO A 192 -2.43 -8.59 -10.62
CA PRO A 192 -1.02 -8.59 -10.25
C PRO A 192 -0.41 -9.98 -10.46
N PRO A 193 0.78 -10.11 -11.06
CA PRO A 193 1.43 -11.42 -11.18
C PRO A 193 1.72 -12.05 -9.82
N PHE A 194 1.77 -13.36 -9.73
CA PHE A 194 1.96 -14.14 -8.51
C PHE A 194 0.82 -14.04 -7.47
N LEU A 195 -0.33 -13.47 -7.83
CA LEU A 195 -1.48 -13.36 -6.93
C LEU A 195 -2.07 -14.73 -6.58
N ILE A 196 -2.46 -15.53 -7.59
CA ILE A 196 -3.08 -16.84 -7.37
C ILE A 196 -2.02 -17.82 -6.90
N GLN A 197 -0.82 -17.77 -7.48
CA GLN A 197 0.28 -18.64 -7.09
C GLN A 197 0.63 -18.47 -5.60
N THR A 198 0.69 -17.25 -5.07
CA THR A 198 0.97 -17.01 -3.64
C THR A 198 -0.07 -17.68 -2.73
N LEU A 199 -1.35 -17.63 -3.11
CA LEU A 199 -2.42 -18.26 -2.34
C LEU A 199 -2.33 -19.78 -2.38
N VAL A 200 -2.07 -20.35 -3.56
CA VAL A 200 -1.93 -21.79 -3.75
C VAL A 200 -0.66 -22.31 -3.05
N GLU A 201 0.45 -21.57 -3.10
CA GLU A 201 1.67 -21.90 -2.35
C GLU A 201 1.40 -21.94 -0.85
N ASN A 202 0.61 -21.00 -0.33
CA ASN A 202 0.22 -21.01 1.07
C ASN A 202 -0.58 -22.28 1.43
N SER A 203 -1.56 -22.68 0.61
CA SER A 203 -2.30 -23.94 0.80
C SER A 203 -1.38 -25.16 0.69
N ILE A 204 -0.44 -25.20 -0.26
CA ILE A 204 0.53 -26.29 -0.38
C ILE A 204 1.38 -26.40 0.89
N LYS A 205 1.96 -25.30 1.34
CA LYS A 205 2.87 -25.28 2.49
C LYS A 205 2.19 -25.66 3.80
N HIS A 206 0.94 -25.24 3.97
CA HIS A 206 0.23 -25.37 5.25
C HIS A 206 -0.75 -26.55 5.30
N ALA A 207 -1.27 -27.00 4.15
CA ALA A 207 -2.14 -28.17 4.05
C ALA A 207 -1.42 -29.38 3.43
N VAL A 208 -0.96 -29.27 2.19
CA VAL A 208 -0.43 -30.43 1.42
C VAL A 208 0.83 -31.02 2.06
N LEU A 209 1.85 -30.20 2.33
CA LEU A 209 3.14 -30.70 2.87
C LEU A 209 3.04 -31.18 4.33
N LYS A 210 1.93 -30.92 5.00
CA LYS A 210 1.69 -31.26 6.40
C LYS A 210 0.65 -32.37 6.60
N SER A 211 0.03 -32.84 5.52
CA SER A 211 -0.99 -33.88 5.59
C SER A 211 -0.56 -35.13 4.83
N ASP A 212 -0.89 -36.29 5.40
CA ASP A 212 -0.78 -37.58 4.73
C ASP A 212 -2.12 -37.96 4.06
N SER A 213 -3.21 -37.26 4.40
CA SER A 213 -4.52 -37.45 3.77
C SER A 213 -4.64 -36.69 2.45
N THR A 214 -5.67 -37.04 1.67
CA THR A 214 -5.98 -36.28 0.44
C THR A 214 -6.33 -34.84 0.77
N VAL A 215 -5.65 -33.88 0.12
CA VAL A 215 -5.96 -32.45 0.22
C VAL A 215 -6.51 -31.93 -1.11
N THR A 216 -7.63 -31.23 -1.08
CA THR A 216 -8.24 -30.54 -2.21
C THR A 216 -8.03 -29.03 -2.06
N ILE A 217 -7.35 -28.43 -3.03
CA ILE A 217 -7.27 -26.96 -3.16
C ILE A 217 -8.30 -26.53 -4.20
N GLU A 218 -9.29 -25.76 -3.80
CA GLU A 218 -10.32 -25.22 -4.70
C GLU A 218 -10.01 -23.76 -5.04
N ILE A 219 -10.00 -23.46 -6.34
CA ILE A 219 -9.85 -22.11 -6.89
C ILE A 219 -11.17 -21.76 -7.56
N LEU A 220 -11.88 -20.77 -7.03
CA LEU A 220 -13.14 -20.28 -7.57
C LEU A 220 -12.97 -18.84 -8.04
N ILE A 221 -13.25 -18.59 -9.32
CA ILE A 221 -13.14 -17.27 -9.94
C ILE A 221 -14.50 -16.87 -10.48
N GLN A 222 -15.01 -15.73 -10.01
CA GLN A 222 -16.34 -15.24 -10.31
C GLN A 222 -16.30 -13.77 -10.70
N LYS A 223 -17.31 -13.36 -11.46
CA LYS A 223 -17.59 -11.97 -11.81
C LYS A 223 -18.99 -11.60 -11.30
N PRO A 224 -19.14 -11.20 -10.02
CA PRO A 224 -20.45 -10.95 -9.41
C PRO A 224 -21.19 -9.74 -10.03
N SER A 225 -20.47 -8.82 -10.65
CA SER A 225 -21.00 -7.68 -11.41
C SER A 225 -20.09 -7.38 -12.62
N SER A 226 -20.54 -6.52 -13.54
CA SER A 226 -19.82 -6.16 -14.78
C SER A 226 -18.37 -5.73 -14.58
N ASP A 227 -18.07 -5.19 -13.41
CA ASP A 227 -16.88 -4.44 -13.05
C ASP A 227 -16.16 -5.01 -11.82
N ARG A 228 -16.67 -6.09 -11.22
CA ARG A 228 -16.07 -6.68 -10.01
C ARG A 228 -15.67 -8.12 -10.24
N ILE A 229 -14.46 -8.45 -9.82
CA ILE A 229 -13.90 -9.80 -9.85
C ILE A 229 -13.76 -10.31 -8.41
N ARG A 230 -14.05 -11.59 -8.22
CA ARG A 230 -13.88 -12.30 -6.96
C ARG A 230 -13.08 -13.58 -7.21
N ILE A 231 -11.98 -13.73 -6.48
CA ILE A 231 -11.12 -14.90 -6.51
C ILE A 231 -11.11 -15.51 -5.11
N ILE A 232 -11.43 -16.79 -5.02
CA ILE A 232 -11.42 -17.55 -3.77
C ILE A 232 -10.47 -18.72 -3.94
N VAL A 233 -9.54 -18.87 -3.01
CA VAL A 233 -8.68 -20.04 -2.89
C VAL A 233 -8.93 -20.64 -1.51
N GLN A 234 -9.34 -21.90 -1.47
CA GLN A 234 -9.58 -22.62 -0.22
C GLN A 234 -8.99 -24.02 -0.25
N ASP A 235 -8.54 -24.51 0.89
CA ASP A 235 -8.13 -25.90 1.10
C ASP A 235 -8.92 -26.56 2.22
N ASP A 236 -9.00 -27.90 2.18
CA ASP A 236 -9.60 -28.76 3.20
C ASP A 236 -8.56 -29.30 4.20
N GLY A 237 -7.46 -28.57 4.38
CA GLY A 237 -6.35 -28.96 5.24
C GLY A 237 -6.63 -28.82 6.74
N PRO A 238 -5.59 -28.95 7.59
CA PRO A 238 -5.72 -28.86 9.05
C PRO A 238 -6.15 -27.47 9.56
N GLY A 239 -6.10 -26.44 8.71
CA GLY A 239 -6.44 -25.07 9.08
C GLY A 239 -5.48 -24.47 10.12
N ALA A 240 -5.73 -23.21 10.49
CA ALA A 240 -4.94 -22.48 11.46
C ALA A 240 -5.81 -21.50 12.25
N LYS A 241 -5.42 -21.23 13.51
CA LYS A 241 -5.99 -20.11 14.25
C LYS A 241 -5.44 -18.80 13.66
N ILE A 242 -6.33 -17.93 13.21
CA ILE A 242 -5.96 -16.58 12.75
C ILE A 242 -5.97 -15.66 13.96
N ALA A 243 -4.79 -15.20 14.38
CA ALA A 243 -4.65 -14.23 15.46
C ALA A 243 -4.54 -12.81 14.89
N GLY A 244 -5.64 -12.05 14.93
CA GLY A 244 -5.67 -10.64 14.58
C GLY A 244 -5.40 -10.32 13.10
N THR A 245 -5.14 -9.04 12.83
CA THR A 245 -4.77 -8.55 11.49
C THR A 245 -3.30 -8.87 11.20
N PHE A 246 -3.01 -9.43 10.02
CA PHE A 246 -1.64 -9.69 9.57
C PHE A 246 -0.86 -8.38 9.41
N SER A 247 0.02 -8.08 10.36
CA SER A 247 0.88 -6.89 10.36
C SER A 247 2.18 -7.07 9.57
N SER A 248 2.49 -8.30 9.16
CA SER A 248 3.67 -8.67 8.35
C SER A 248 3.44 -10.01 7.63
N GLY A 249 4.37 -10.38 6.74
CA GLY A 249 4.34 -11.65 6.02
C GLY A 249 3.51 -11.63 4.74
N THR A 250 3.22 -12.82 4.20
CA THR A 250 2.63 -13.04 2.87
C THR A 250 1.39 -12.21 2.61
N PHE A 251 0.38 -12.31 3.48
CA PHE A 251 -0.90 -11.64 3.29
C PHE A 251 -0.84 -10.12 3.49
N PHE A 252 0.09 -9.62 4.31
CA PHE A 252 0.33 -8.19 4.43
C PHE A 252 0.85 -7.60 3.11
N TYR A 253 1.87 -8.23 2.52
CA TYR A 253 2.43 -7.79 1.24
C TYR A 253 1.44 -7.96 0.09
N LEU A 254 0.66 -9.06 0.10
CA LEU A 254 -0.38 -9.31 -0.89
C LEU A 254 -1.47 -8.23 -0.86
N ARG A 255 -1.98 -7.89 0.34
CA ARG A 255 -2.98 -6.83 0.52
C ARG A 255 -2.47 -5.48 0.02
N ARG A 256 -1.23 -5.13 0.38
CA ARG A 256 -0.62 -3.87 -0.06
C ARG A 256 -0.55 -3.78 -1.57
N ARG A 257 -0.04 -4.83 -2.22
CA ARG A 257 0.08 -4.90 -3.68
C ARG A 257 -1.27 -4.88 -4.40
N LEU A 258 -2.28 -5.56 -3.84
CA LEU A 258 -3.65 -5.47 -4.34
C LEU A 258 -4.16 -4.03 -4.33
N ASN A 259 -3.95 -3.31 -3.22
CA ASN A 259 -4.37 -1.91 -3.10
C ASN A 259 -3.57 -0.95 -4.01
N GLU A 260 -2.34 -1.30 -4.37
CA GLU A 260 -1.51 -0.52 -5.30
C GLU A 260 -1.95 -0.68 -6.76
N ILE A 261 -2.32 -1.89 -7.19
CA ILE A 261 -2.60 -2.21 -8.60
C ILE A 261 -4.10 -2.24 -8.92
N CYS A 262 -4.93 -2.64 -7.98
CA CYS A 262 -6.37 -2.86 -8.18
C CYS A 262 -7.19 -1.80 -7.43
N SER A 263 -8.25 -1.31 -8.07
CA SER A 263 -9.15 -0.34 -7.43
C SER A 263 -10.17 -1.05 -6.53
N GLN A 264 -10.44 -0.46 -5.37
CA GLN A 264 -11.41 -0.98 -4.39
C GLN A 264 -11.22 -2.48 -4.08
N SER A 265 -9.97 -2.87 -3.80
CA SER A 265 -9.63 -4.23 -3.42
C SER A 265 -9.94 -4.53 -1.96
N ASP A 266 -10.34 -5.77 -1.69
CA ASP A 266 -10.51 -6.33 -0.37
C ASP A 266 -9.91 -7.75 -0.32
N LEU A 267 -9.33 -8.10 0.83
CA LEU A 267 -8.73 -9.40 1.10
C LEU A 267 -9.27 -9.93 2.42
N LYS A 268 -10.06 -10.99 2.37
CA LYS A 268 -10.62 -11.68 3.54
C LYS A 268 -9.97 -13.05 3.71
N ILE A 269 -9.74 -13.42 4.96
CA ILE A 269 -9.11 -14.69 5.31
C ILE A 269 -9.98 -15.34 6.39
N GLN A 270 -10.29 -16.61 6.20
CA GLN A 270 -11.11 -17.43 7.09
C GLN A 270 -10.41 -18.76 7.30
N SER A 271 -10.17 -19.15 8.55
CA SER A 271 -9.61 -20.45 8.88
C SER A 271 -9.90 -20.78 10.33
N SER A 272 -10.21 -22.05 10.57
CA SER A 272 -10.34 -22.64 11.90
C SER A 272 -9.55 -23.95 11.91
N PRO A 273 -9.01 -24.38 13.06
CA PRO A 273 -8.43 -25.72 13.19
C PRO A 273 -9.44 -26.80 12.77
N GLY A 274 -9.07 -27.62 11.79
CA GLY A 274 -9.88 -28.71 11.23
C GLY A 274 -10.86 -28.32 10.11
N GLU A 275 -11.00 -27.03 9.77
CA GLU A 275 -11.92 -26.55 8.74
C GLU A 275 -11.20 -26.02 7.49
N GLY A 276 -9.90 -26.26 7.38
CA GLY A 276 -9.10 -25.76 6.27
C GLY A 276 -8.80 -24.26 6.33
N PHE A 277 -8.33 -23.73 5.22
CA PHE A 277 -7.93 -22.32 5.09
C PHE A 277 -8.51 -21.72 3.82
N LYS A 278 -9.19 -20.58 3.94
CA LYS A 278 -9.86 -19.89 2.84
C LYS A 278 -9.38 -18.45 2.74
N THR A 279 -8.95 -18.06 1.55
CA THR A 279 -8.64 -16.69 1.18
C THR A 279 -9.57 -16.22 0.09
N GLU A 280 -10.15 -15.04 0.27
CA GLU A 280 -11.03 -14.39 -0.69
C GLU A 280 -10.48 -13.01 -1.02
N ILE A 281 -10.34 -12.75 -2.32
CA ILE A 281 -9.95 -11.47 -2.87
C ILE A 281 -11.10 -10.95 -3.72
N SER A 282 -11.45 -9.68 -3.56
CA SER A 282 -12.38 -9.00 -4.48
C SER A 282 -11.82 -7.64 -4.88
N PHE A 283 -11.99 -7.23 -6.13
CA PHE A 283 -11.52 -5.94 -6.62
C PHE A 283 -12.32 -5.50 -7.85
N HIS A 284 -12.25 -4.20 -8.18
CA HIS A 284 -12.77 -3.70 -9.45
C HIS A 284 -11.81 -3.99 -10.60
N ASN A 285 -12.33 -4.59 -11.67
CA ASN A 285 -11.61 -4.80 -12.92
C ASN A 285 -11.78 -3.56 -13.79
N SER A 286 -10.93 -2.56 -13.59
CA SER A 286 -10.86 -1.45 -14.53
C SER A 286 -10.27 -1.98 -15.84
N HIS A 287 -11.12 -2.12 -16.86
CA HIS A 287 -10.66 -2.35 -18.23
C HIS A 287 -9.77 -1.17 -18.63
N SER A 288 -8.46 -1.33 -18.51
CA SER A 288 -7.49 -0.47 -19.16
C SER A 288 -6.26 -1.32 -19.44
N THR A 289 -6.14 -1.66 -20.72
CA THR A 289 -4.94 -1.69 -21.56
C THR A 289 -3.61 -1.58 -20.80
N GLN A 290 -2.63 -2.41 -21.19
CA GLN A 290 -1.21 -2.23 -20.85
C GLN A 290 -0.74 -0.80 -21.17
N GLU A 291 -1.02 0.18 -20.34
CA GLU A 291 -0.24 1.40 -20.30
C GLU A 291 1.06 1.01 -19.61
N ARG A 292 2.10 0.78 -20.42
CA ARG A 292 3.49 0.80 -19.98
C ARG A 292 3.73 2.16 -19.30
N LYS A 293 3.45 2.29 -18.01
CA LYS A 293 4.14 3.29 -17.20
C LYS A 293 5.60 2.88 -17.22
N LYS A 294 6.41 3.62 -17.98
CA LYS A 294 7.87 3.48 -17.99
C LYS A 294 8.33 3.46 -16.53
N SER A 295 8.93 2.36 -16.12
CA SER A 295 9.68 2.27 -14.87
C SER A 295 10.59 3.51 -14.76
N PRO A 296 10.61 4.22 -13.60
CA PRO A 296 11.50 5.37 -13.41
C PRO A 296 13.00 5.01 -13.48
N PHE A 297 13.35 3.73 -13.68
CA PHE A 297 14.72 3.23 -13.80
C PHE A 297 15.16 2.86 -15.23
N SER A 298 14.40 3.19 -16.27
CA SER A 298 14.86 3.07 -17.65
C SER A 298 15.91 4.15 -17.98
N GLY A 299 17.13 4.02 -17.48
CA GLY A 299 18.19 4.99 -17.80
C GLY A 299 19.51 4.89 -17.03
N LYS A 300 19.92 3.72 -16.51
CA LYS A 300 21.32 3.52 -16.12
C LYS A 300 21.87 2.29 -16.82
N GLU A 301 22.53 2.52 -17.95
CA GLU A 301 23.57 1.61 -18.45
C GLU A 301 24.62 1.47 -17.34
N ILE A 302 24.78 0.25 -16.84
CA ILE A 302 25.92 -0.13 -16.04
C ILE A 302 26.81 -0.93 -16.99
N SER A 303 27.82 -0.27 -17.52
CA SER A 303 28.92 -0.91 -18.25
C SER A 303 29.82 -1.65 -17.25
N PHE A 304 30.11 -2.93 -17.56
CA PHE A 304 31.14 -3.71 -16.88
C PHE A 304 32.54 -3.27 -17.27
#